data_AF-A0A9C9TAG9-F1
#
_entry.id   AF-A0A9C9TAG9-F1
#
_cell.length_a   1.000
_cell.length_b   1.000
_cell.length_c   1.000
_cell.angle_alpha   90.00
_cell.angle_beta   90.00
_cell.angle_gamma   90.00
#
_symmetry.space_group_name_H-M   'P 1'
#
loop_
_entity.id
_entity.type
_entity.pdbx_description
1 polymer ?
#
loop_
_entity_poly.entity_id
_entity_poly.type
_entity_poly.pdbx_seq_one_letter_code
_entity_poly.pdbx_strand_id
1 'polypeptide(L)'
;MRPEKFGMVRTDADNRVVEIDDKPKQTDLTRMWGCIIWRPRFTEFLHESIHKQGISDFALIMNNAIREGYRFRGVPISDGTYIDLGTYDEIMEMDRQFREE
;
A
#
# COMPACT_ATOMS: atom_id res chain seq x y z
N MET A 1 -7.27 5.71 12.32
CA MET A 1 -6.96 5.12 10.99
C MET A 1 -8.20 4.37 10.51
N ARG A 2 -8.50 4.40 9.21
CA ARG A 2 -9.60 3.63 8.59
C ARG A 2 -8.97 2.51 7.73
N PRO A 3 -8.56 1.38 8.33
CA PRO A 3 -7.77 0.36 7.63
C PRO A 3 -8.45 -0.21 6.38
N GLU A 4 -9.79 -0.23 6.36
CA GLU A 4 -10.61 -0.64 5.22
C GLU A 4 -10.48 0.25 3.97
N LYS A 5 -9.83 1.42 4.11
CA LYS A 5 -9.53 2.31 2.99
C LYS A 5 -8.14 2.07 2.39
N PHE A 6 -7.25 1.38 3.10
CA PHE A 6 -5.83 1.34 2.76
C PHE A 6 -5.29 -0.07 2.60
N GLY A 7 -4.23 -0.19 1.80
CA GLY A 7 -3.38 -1.38 1.79
C GLY A 7 -2.45 -1.33 3.00
N MET A 8 -2.71 -2.19 3.97
CA MET A 8 -1.95 -2.29 5.21
C MET A 8 -0.69 -3.12 4.97
N VAL A 9 0.41 -2.74 5.62
CA VAL A 9 1.73 -3.30 5.32
C VAL A 9 2.42 -3.75 6.61
N ARG A 10 2.85 -5.01 6.64
CA ARG A 10 3.74 -5.52 7.68
C ARG A 10 5.19 -5.38 7.25
N THR A 11 6.01 -4.81 8.13
CA THR A 11 7.45 -4.74 7.95
C THR A 11 8.19 -5.48 9.05
N ASP A 12 9.33 -6.07 8.72
CA ASP A 12 10.28 -6.58 9.71
C ASP A 12 11.12 -5.45 10.35
N ALA A 13 12.06 -5.81 11.22
CA ALA A 13 12.95 -4.86 11.91
C ALA A 13 13.89 -4.09 10.96
N ASP A 14 14.14 -4.61 9.75
CA ASP A 14 14.97 -3.98 8.72
C ASP A 14 14.13 -3.13 7.73
N ASN A 15 12.86 -2.87 8.06
CA ASN A 15 11.87 -2.26 7.18
C ASN A 15 11.65 -3.03 5.86
N ARG A 16 11.89 -4.35 5.82
CA ARG A 16 11.47 -5.14 4.66
C ARG A 16 9.99 -5.42 4.78
N VAL A 17 9.26 -5.23 3.68
CA VAL A 17 7.86 -5.59 3.62
C VAL A 17 7.76 -7.11 3.51
N VAL A 18 7.04 -7.72 4.46
CA VAL A 18 6.88 -9.17 4.55
C VAL A 18 5.46 -9.62 4.20
N GLU A 19 4.49 -8.71 4.32
CA GLU A 19 3.07 -9.00 4.08
C GLU A 19 2.33 -7.71 3.71
N ILE A 20 1.38 -7.83 2.79
CA ILE A 20 0.43 -6.78 2.44
C ILE A 20 -0.98 -7.33 2.64
N ASP A 21 -1.81 -6.57 3.34
CA ASP A 21 -3.20 -6.89 3.64
C ASP A 21 -4.08 -5.76 3.07
N ASP A 22 -4.82 -6.03 1.99
CA ASP A 22 -5.60 -4.99 1.30
C ASP A 22 -6.97 -4.81 1.95
N LYS A 23 -7.22 -3.60 2.46
CA LYS A 23 -8.50 -3.15 3.02
C LYS A 23 -9.09 -4.09 4.07
N PRO A 24 -8.31 -4.52 5.09
CA PRO A 24 -8.84 -5.37 6.14
C PRO A 24 -9.90 -4.64 6.96
N LYS A 25 -10.97 -5.36 7.33
CA LYS A 25 -12.01 -4.83 8.23
C LYS A 25 -11.47 -4.51 9.63
N GLN A 26 -10.46 -5.26 10.08
CA GLN A 26 -9.76 -5.10 11.34
C GLN A 26 -8.31 -5.52 11.12
N THR A 27 -7.36 -4.82 11.72
CA THR A 27 -5.93 -5.12 11.57
C THR A 27 -5.15 -4.69 12.81
N ASP A 28 -4.10 -5.43 13.13
CA ASP A 28 -3.07 -5.03 14.12
C ASP A 28 -1.97 -4.16 13.48
N LEU A 29 -1.98 -4.03 12.15
CA LEU A 29 -1.00 -3.27 11.40
C LEU A 29 -1.18 -1.78 11.62
N THR A 30 -0.07 -1.10 11.88
CA THR A 30 -0.03 0.35 12.15
C THR A 30 0.44 1.16 10.95
N ARG A 31 0.81 0.49 9.85
CA ARG A 31 1.39 1.10 8.66
C ARG A 31 0.55 0.76 7.44
N MET A 32 0.37 1.75 6.58
CA MET A 32 -0.18 1.61 5.24
C MET A 32 0.84 2.11 4.21
N TRP A 33 0.73 1.67 2.96
CA TRP A 33 1.50 2.30 1.88
C TRP A 33 0.84 3.58 1.39
N GLY A 34 1.63 4.60 1.04
CA GLY A 34 1.12 5.80 0.36
C GLY A 34 1.46 5.80 -1.12
N CYS A 35 2.64 5.30 -1.44
CA CYS A 35 3.09 5.09 -2.81
C CYS A 35 4.02 3.88 -2.86
N ILE A 36 4.24 3.39 -4.07
CA ILE A 36 5.19 2.31 -4.33
C ILE A 36 5.96 2.65 -5.60
N ILE A 37 7.25 2.33 -5.58
CA ILE A 37 8.15 2.48 -6.73
C ILE A 37 8.80 1.13 -6.94
N TRP A 38 8.81 0.64 -8.18
CA TRP A 38 9.37 -0.65 -8.51
C TRP A 38 10.22 -0.62 -9.77
N ARG A 39 11.09 -1.63 -9.91
CA ARG A 39 11.91 -1.82 -11.11
C ARG A 39 11.10 -2.51 -12.21
N PRO A 40 11.45 -2.37 -13.50
CA PRO A 40 10.72 -2.97 -14.62
C PRO A 40 10.45 -4.47 -14.47
N ARG A 41 11.36 -5.22 -13.84
CA ARG A 41 11.18 -6.64 -13.53
C ARG A 41 9.87 -6.93 -12.80
N PHE A 42 9.43 -6.06 -11.89
CA PHE A 42 8.16 -6.25 -11.19
C PHE A 42 6.96 -5.95 -12.10
N THR A 43 7.07 -5.01 -13.03
CA THR A 43 6.03 -4.78 -14.05
C THR A 43 5.78 -6.03 -14.88
N GLU A 44 6.83 -6.73 -15.30
CA GLU A 44 6.70 -8.01 -16.02
C GLU A 44 6.01 -9.06 -15.15
N PHE A 45 6.41 -9.19 -13.89
CA PHE A 45 5.77 -10.11 -12.95
C PHE A 45 4.27 -9.81 -12.76
N LEU A 46 3.92 -8.53 -12.64
CA LEU A 46 2.54 -8.07 -12.53
C LEU A 46 1.74 -8.41 -13.81
N HIS A 47 2.32 -8.13 -14.98
CA HIS A 47 1.70 -8.44 -16.27
C HIS A 47 1.42 -9.94 -16.42
N GLU A 48 2.40 -10.79 -16.11
CA GLU A 48 2.28 -12.24 -16.14
C GLU A 48 1.20 -12.75 -15.16
N SER A 49 1.16 -12.21 -13.95
CA SER A 49 0.16 -12.57 -12.94
C SER A 49 -1.27 -12.25 -13.40
N ILE A 50 -1.48 -11.08 -14.01
CA ILE A 50 -2.79 -10.64 -14.49
C ILE A 50 -3.19 -11.42 -15.74
N HIS A 51 -2.34 -11.45 -16.77
CA HIS A 51 -2.73 -11.94 -18.09
C HIS A 51 -2.61 -13.44 -18.25
N LYS A 52 -1.60 -14.07 -17.63
CA LYS A 52 -1.38 -15.51 -17.80
C LYS A 52 -1.97 -16.33 -16.66
N GLN A 53 -1.95 -15.80 -15.44
CA GLN A 53 -2.48 -16.51 -14.27
C GLN A 53 -3.91 -16.08 -13.91
N GLY A 54 -4.42 -15.00 -14.50
CA GLY A 54 -5.78 -14.50 -14.25
C GLY A 54 -5.98 -13.91 -12.85
N ILE A 55 -4.90 -13.54 -12.17
CA ILE A 55 -4.95 -12.97 -10.82
C ILE A 55 -5.12 -11.46 -10.94
N SER A 56 -6.25 -10.94 -10.47
CA SER A 56 -6.54 -9.50 -10.44
C SER A 56 -6.38 -8.85 -9.06
N ASP A 57 -6.27 -9.66 -8.01
CA ASP A 57 -6.05 -9.19 -6.64
C ASP A 57 -4.61 -8.71 -6.47
N PHE A 58 -4.45 -7.40 -6.27
CA PHE A 58 -3.14 -6.78 -6.20
C PHE A 58 -2.34 -7.23 -4.97
N ALA A 59 -2.97 -7.36 -3.79
CA ALA A 59 -2.28 -7.83 -2.59
C ALA A 59 -1.82 -9.28 -2.75
N LEU A 60 -2.62 -10.13 -3.39
CA LEU A 60 -2.22 -11.50 -3.69
C LEU A 60 -0.99 -11.53 -4.61
N ILE A 61 -0.96 -10.72 -5.67
CA ILE A 61 0.20 -10.61 -6.59
C ILE A 61 1.44 -10.16 -5.82
N MET A 62 1.30 -9.14 -4.97
CA MET A 62 2.41 -8.62 -4.18
C MET A 62 2.97 -9.66 -3.21
N ASN A 63 2.10 -10.37 -2.48
CA ASN A 63 2.50 -11.44 -1.58
C ASN A 63 3.10 -12.64 -2.33
N ASN A 64 2.61 -12.96 -3.54
CA ASN A 64 3.24 -13.95 -4.42
C ASN A 64 4.67 -13.53 -4.79
N ALA A 65 4.88 -12.27 -5.19
CA ALA A 65 6.20 -11.74 -5.51
C ALA A 65 7.16 -11.84 -4.31
N ILE A 66 6.71 -11.49 -3.10
CA ILE A 66 7.52 -11.64 -1.88
C ILE A 66 7.92 -13.11 -1.68
N ARG A 67 6.98 -14.04 -1.84
CA ARG A 67 7.24 -15.49 -1.75
C ARG A 67 8.20 -16.00 -2.83
N GLU A 68 8.21 -15.40 -4.01
CA GLU A 68 9.17 -15.68 -5.09
C GLU A 68 10.53 -14.99 -4.92
N GLY A 69 10.74 -14.28 -3.80
CA GLY A 69 12.01 -13.66 -3.44
C GLY A 69 12.20 -12.23 -3.94
N TYR A 70 11.14 -11.57 -4.42
CA TYR A 70 11.18 -10.13 -4.61
C TYR A 70 11.37 -9.44 -3.26
N ARG A 71 12.27 -8.47 -3.22
CA ARG A 71 12.60 -7.74 -1.99
C ARG A 71 11.93 -6.38 -2.01
N PHE A 72 10.92 -6.21 -1.18
CA PHE A 72 10.24 -4.94 -0.97
C PHE A 72 10.80 -4.27 0.29
N ARG A 73 11.07 -2.96 0.22
CA ARG A 73 11.53 -2.16 1.36
C ARG A 73 10.53 -1.04 1.61
N GLY A 74 10.09 -0.93 2.85
CA GLY A 74 9.32 0.20 3.36
C GLY A 74 10.24 1.36 3.68
N VAL A 75 9.79 2.56 3.34
CA VAL A 75 10.41 3.81 3.79
C VAL A 75 9.37 4.53 4.65
N PRO A 76 9.48 4.47 5.99
CA PRO A 76 8.52 5.14 6.85
C PRO A 76 8.68 6.65 6.74
N ILE A 77 7.55 7.36 6.63
CA ILE A 77 7.49 8.82 6.69
C ILE A 77 6.97 9.16 8.08
N SER A 78 7.84 9.62 8.98
CA SER A 78 7.51 9.94 10.37
C SER A 78 6.89 11.33 10.54
N ASP A 79 7.40 12.33 9.81
CA ASP A 79 7.05 13.74 9.98
C ASP A 79 6.37 14.31 8.71
N GLY A 80 5.65 13.46 7.98
CA GLY A 80 4.96 13.84 6.75
C GLY A 80 3.46 13.62 6.87
N THR A 81 2.71 14.44 6.14
CA THR A 81 1.27 14.33 6.06
C THR A 81 0.89 13.50 4.84
N TYR A 82 0.00 12.53 5.03
CA TYR A 82 -0.65 11.80 3.95
C TYR A 82 -2.12 12.20 3.88
N ILE A 83 -2.58 12.62 2.71
CA ILE A 83 -3.97 13.01 2.45
C ILE A 83 -4.46 12.18 1.28
N ASP A 84 -5.47 11.35 1.52
CA ASP A 84 -6.20 10.66 0.47
C ASP A 84 -7.28 11.59 -0.08
N LEU A 85 -7.27 11.84 -1.39
CA LEU A 85 -8.23 12.72 -2.07
C LEU A 85 -9.14 11.92 -3.01
N GLY A 86 -9.44 10.68 -2.62
CA GLY A 86 -10.27 9.77 -3.40
C GLY A 86 -11.77 10.11 -3.44
N THR A 87 -12.25 10.92 -2.49
CA THR A 87 -13.66 11.29 -2.36
C THR A 87 -13.88 12.79 -2.17
N TYR A 88 -15.08 13.27 -2.50
CA TYR A 88 -15.46 14.66 -2.31
C TYR A 88 -15.41 15.09 -0.84
N ASP A 89 -15.86 14.21 0.05
CA ASP A 89 -15.82 14.47 1.50
C ASP A 89 -14.38 14.65 2.01
N GLU A 90 -13.43 13.85 1.50
CA GLU A 90 -12.01 13.97 1.83
C GLU A 90 -11.41 15.29 1.34
N ILE A 91 -11.80 15.75 0.14
CA ILE A 91 -11.39 17.05 -0.41
C ILE A 91 -11.94 18.20 0.46
N MET A 92 -13.20 18.13 0.87
CA MET A 92 -13.82 19.15 1.73
C MET A 92 -13.19 19.18 3.12
N GLU A 93 -12.88 18.01 3.70
CA GLU A 93 -12.22 17.92 5.00
C GLU A 93 -10.82 18.54 4.95
N MET A 94 -10.07 18.30 3.88
CA MET A 94 -8.79 18.94 3.61
C MET A 94 -8.93 20.47 3.50
N ASP A 95 -9.86 20.99 2.67
CA ASP A 95 -10.04 22.44 2.48
C ASP A 95 -10.37 23.16 3.81
N ARG A 96 -11.13 22.51 4.71
CA ARG A 96 -11.38 23.06 6.05
C ARG A 96 -10.10 23.12 6.89
N GLN A 97 -9.31 22.04 6.93
CA GLN A 97 -8.08 21.98 7.72
C GLN A 97 -7.06 23.06 7.31
N PHE A 98 -6.88 23.29 6.01
CA PHE A 98 -5.93 24.31 5.51
C PHE A 98 -6.40 25.77 5.67
N ARG A 99 -7.70 26.00 5.93
CA ARG A 99 -8.23 27.35 6.20
C ARG A 99 -8.17 27.74 7.67
N GLU A 100 -8.00 26.76 8.56
CA GLU A 100 -7.92 26.95 10.01
C GLU A 100 -6.46 27.08 10.51
N GLU A 101 -5.47 26.80 9.65
CA GLU A 101 -4.03 27.09 9.83
C GLU A 101 -3.64 28.49 9.30
#